data_AF-A0A948QLM9-F1
#
_entry.id   AF-A0A948QLM9-F1
#
_cell.length_a   1.000
_cell.length_b   1.000
_cell.length_c   1.000
_cell.angle_alpha   90.00
_cell.angle_beta   90.00
_cell.angle_gamma   90.00
#
_symmetry.space_group_name_H-M   'P 1'
#
loop_
_entity.id
_entity.type
_entity.pdbx_description
1 polymer ?
#
loop_
_entity_poly.entity_id
_entity_poly.type
_entity_poly.pdbx_seq_one_letter_code
_entity_poly.pdbx_strand_id
1 'polypeptide(L)'
;MNETTNQEKNIFEFNQYHPISDEKPNENFYEFIMNYSKDVKNPIIDLKNNSKNLKEYTMRIGFVFPLNVVIDEKIKDLCCLNYERYNGRIEPCDGITDKRKGCPPYSPKVDDTIKILKESTVFLILQFEKITDTIVQKYIHNLTVKIEKELTKKFNVLNTYCCGPCRVCAEGCTTDEECRFPNIRRFALESCGFWVNKICEKAADNTIYGDNNWKIEWVKNYGLPTQNPKEFKSVSGILLK
;
A
#
# COMPACT_ATOMS: atom_id res chain seq x y z
N MET A 1 22.99 19.72 16.99
CA MET A 1 21.96 18.84 17.58
C MET A 1 21.55 17.88 16.47
N ASN A 2 21.89 16.60 16.59
CA ASN A 2 21.98 15.68 15.46
C ASN A 2 20.58 15.34 14.90
N GLU A 3 20.34 15.59 13.61
CA GLU A 3 19.10 15.21 12.89
C GLU A 3 18.72 13.74 13.11
N THR A 4 19.72 12.87 13.29
CA THR A 4 19.60 11.46 13.64
C THR A 4 18.78 11.24 14.91
N THR A 5 18.97 12.04 15.96
CA THR A 5 18.26 11.89 17.24
C THR A 5 16.78 12.27 17.19
N ASN A 6 16.38 13.14 16.25
CA ASN A 6 14.98 13.48 16.01
C ASN A 6 14.29 12.44 15.11
N GLN A 7 14.97 11.92 14.10
CA GLN A 7 14.45 10.82 13.27
C GLN A 7 14.24 9.54 14.08
N GLU A 8 15.18 9.19 14.97
CA GLU A 8 15.06 8.05 15.89
C GLU A 8 13.84 8.16 16.81
N LYS A 9 13.66 9.30 17.48
CA LYS A 9 12.50 9.53 18.35
C LYS A 9 11.18 9.41 17.57
N ASN A 10 11.11 10.04 16.40
CA ASN A 10 9.93 9.95 15.55
C ASN A 10 9.63 8.47 15.23
N ILE A 11 10.61 7.70 14.76
CA ILE A 11 10.45 6.29 14.35
C ILE A 11 10.05 5.35 15.51
N PHE A 12 10.61 5.54 16.70
CA PHE A 12 10.29 4.70 17.87
C PHE A 12 8.91 4.99 18.48
N GLU A 13 8.40 6.20 18.33
CA GLU A 13 7.03 6.54 18.73
C GLU A 13 5.98 5.81 17.86
N PHE A 14 6.35 5.18 16.74
CA PHE A 14 5.36 4.52 15.86
C PHE A 14 4.72 3.22 16.36
N ASN A 15 5.27 2.60 17.39
CA ASN A 15 4.56 1.49 18.05
C ASN A 15 3.36 1.97 18.90
N GLN A 16 3.17 3.29 19.02
CA GLN A 16 2.06 3.89 19.77
C GLN A 16 0.91 4.36 18.85
N TYR A 17 1.00 4.22 17.52
CA TYR A 17 -0.15 4.60 16.68
C TYR A 17 -1.27 3.59 16.83
N HIS A 18 -2.46 4.14 17.03
CA HIS A 18 -3.69 3.40 17.20
C HIS A 18 -4.43 3.28 15.86
N PRO A 19 -5.24 2.22 15.69
CA PRO A 19 -6.15 2.13 14.55
C PRO A 19 -7.14 3.31 14.57
N ILE A 20 -7.79 3.57 13.42
CA ILE A 20 -8.88 4.57 13.33
C ILE A 20 -9.94 4.32 14.40
N SER A 21 -10.23 3.05 14.68
CA SER A 21 -11.08 2.61 15.77
C SER A 21 -10.62 1.26 16.31
N ASP A 22 -10.80 1.06 17.62
CA ASP A 22 -10.66 -0.23 18.31
C ASP A 22 -11.91 -1.12 18.14
N GLU A 23 -12.90 -0.66 17.37
CA GLU A 23 -14.06 -1.46 16.98
C GLU A 23 -13.64 -2.78 16.35
N LYS A 24 -14.32 -3.86 16.76
CA LYS A 24 -14.18 -5.16 16.10
C LYS A 24 -14.86 -5.11 14.73
N PRO A 25 -14.42 -5.94 13.77
CA PRO A 25 -15.13 -6.08 12.50
C PRO A 25 -16.61 -6.39 12.73
N ASN A 26 -17.47 -5.67 12.02
CA ASN A 26 -18.92 -5.77 12.17
C ASN A 26 -19.51 -6.90 11.30
N GLU A 27 -20.82 -7.14 11.43
CA GLU A 27 -21.52 -8.18 10.69
C GLU A 27 -21.37 -8.01 9.17
N ASN A 28 -21.54 -6.79 8.65
CA ASN A 28 -21.39 -6.49 7.23
C ASN A 28 -20.01 -6.90 6.68
N PHE A 29 -18.94 -6.71 7.45
CA PHE A 29 -17.60 -7.15 7.07
C PHE A 29 -17.53 -8.67 6.91
N TYR A 30 -18.03 -9.41 7.90
CA TYR A 30 -17.99 -10.87 7.87
C TYR A 30 -18.91 -11.45 6.80
N GLU A 31 -20.11 -10.91 6.63
CA GLU A 31 -21.04 -11.29 5.56
C GLU A 31 -20.40 -11.06 4.19
N PHE A 32 -19.72 -9.92 3.99
CA PHE A 32 -19.02 -9.65 2.73
C PHE A 32 -17.99 -10.75 2.44
N ILE A 33 -17.14 -11.07 3.42
CA ILE A 33 -16.10 -12.09 3.26
C ILE A 33 -16.74 -13.45 2.96
N MET A 34 -17.73 -13.87 3.74
CA MET A 34 -18.36 -15.18 3.56
C MET A 34 -19.03 -15.32 2.19
N ASN A 35 -19.71 -14.27 1.73
CA ASN A 35 -20.50 -14.32 0.51
C ASN A 35 -19.69 -14.06 -0.76
N TYR A 36 -18.64 -13.22 -0.68
CA TYR A 36 -17.98 -12.69 -1.88
C TYR A 36 -16.49 -13.02 -2.01
N SER A 37 -15.88 -13.75 -1.07
CA SER A 37 -14.45 -14.10 -1.17
C SER A 37 -14.08 -14.78 -2.49
N LYS A 38 -14.94 -15.67 -3.02
CA LYS A 38 -14.68 -16.35 -4.30
C LYS A 38 -14.77 -15.39 -5.49
N ASP A 39 -15.77 -14.51 -5.49
CA ASP A 39 -16.00 -13.52 -6.54
C ASP A 39 -14.88 -12.48 -6.62
N VAL A 40 -14.26 -12.16 -5.48
CA VAL A 40 -13.07 -11.31 -5.42
C VAL A 40 -11.82 -12.09 -5.82
N LYS A 41 -11.61 -13.25 -5.21
CA LYS A 41 -10.36 -14.04 -5.36
C LYS A 41 -10.13 -14.52 -6.79
N ASN A 42 -11.12 -15.17 -7.40
CA ASN A 42 -10.90 -15.91 -8.65
C ASN A 42 -10.47 -14.99 -9.80
N PRO A 43 -11.14 -13.86 -10.07
CA PRO A 43 -10.71 -12.94 -11.13
C PRO A 43 -9.30 -12.41 -10.91
N ILE A 44 -8.90 -12.17 -9.66
CA ILE A 44 -7.56 -11.67 -9.32
C ILE A 44 -6.50 -12.71 -9.63
N ILE A 45 -6.73 -13.98 -9.25
CA ILE A 45 -5.81 -15.09 -9.57
C ILE A 45 -5.70 -15.26 -11.08
N ASP A 46 -6.82 -15.24 -11.80
CA ASP A 46 -6.84 -15.40 -13.26
C ASP A 46 -6.08 -14.27 -13.96
N LEU A 47 -6.31 -13.02 -13.56
CA LEU A 47 -5.58 -11.87 -14.09
C LEU A 47 -4.07 -11.95 -13.79
N LYS A 48 -3.68 -12.40 -12.59
CA LYS A 48 -2.29 -12.58 -12.19
C LYS A 48 -1.60 -13.70 -12.99
N ASN A 49 -2.26 -14.84 -13.16
CA ASN A 49 -1.72 -15.99 -13.89
C ASN A 49 -1.61 -15.73 -15.40
N ASN A 50 -2.51 -14.91 -15.95
CA ASN A 50 -2.44 -14.47 -17.35
C ASN A 50 -1.43 -13.33 -17.60
N SER A 51 -0.83 -12.77 -16.54
CA SER A 51 0.20 -11.74 -16.66
C SER A 51 1.58 -12.38 -16.86
N LYS A 52 2.16 -12.21 -18.06
CA LYS A 52 3.51 -12.69 -18.38
C LYS A 52 4.57 -12.24 -17.36
N ASN A 53 4.41 -11.04 -16.81
CA ASN A 53 5.40 -10.42 -15.91
C ASN A 53 5.11 -10.66 -14.42
N LEU A 54 3.95 -11.21 -14.06
CA LEU A 54 3.57 -11.39 -12.65
C LEU A 54 3.26 -12.85 -12.28
N LYS A 55 3.14 -13.75 -13.27
CA LYS A 55 2.77 -15.16 -13.03
C LYS A 55 3.68 -15.87 -12.03
N GLU A 56 4.98 -15.55 -12.03
CA GLU A 56 6.02 -16.22 -11.23
C GLU A 56 6.10 -15.71 -9.79
N TYR A 57 5.53 -14.54 -9.51
CA TYR A 57 5.58 -13.96 -8.17
C TYR A 57 4.53 -14.60 -7.26
N THR A 58 4.93 -14.97 -6.05
CA THR A 58 3.97 -15.38 -5.01
C THR A 58 3.08 -14.21 -4.64
N MET A 59 1.79 -14.46 -4.49
CA MET A 59 0.80 -13.45 -4.10
C MET A 59 -0.04 -13.95 -2.94
N ARG A 60 -0.34 -13.04 -2.00
CA ARG A 60 -1.35 -13.22 -0.96
C ARG A 60 -2.45 -12.19 -1.13
N ILE A 61 -3.68 -12.63 -0.85
CA ILE A 61 -4.89 -11.81 -0.87
C ILE A 61 -5.56 -11.96 0.49
N GLY A 62 -5.85 -10.84 1.14
CA GLY A 62 -6.57 -10.82 2.41
C GLY A 62 -7.45 -9.59 2.55
N PHE A 63 -8.40 -9.67 3.47
CA PHE A 63 -9.27 -8.54 3.82
C PHE A 63 -8.86 -7.90 5.14
N VAL A 64 -9.04 -6.60 5.23
CA VAL A 64 -8.88 -5.82 6.45
C VAL A 64 -10.17 -5.06 6.71
N PHE A 65 -10.64 -5.06 7.96
CA PHE A 65 -11.73 -4.18 8.35
C PHE A 65 -11.24 -2.73 8.31
N PRO A 66 -11.83 -1.84 7.49
CA PRO A 66 -11.24 -0.53 7.22
C PRO A 66 -10.95 0.31 8.46
N LEU A 67 -11.76 0.20 9.51
CA LEU A 67 -11.57 0.95 10.76
C LEU A 67 -10.43 0.43 11.64
N ASN A 68 -9.94 -0.79 11.42
CA ASN A 68 -8.76 -1.32 12.13
C ASN A 68 -7.43 -0.95 11.47
N VAL A 69 -7.46 -0.15 10.41
CA VAL A 69 -6.25 0.35 9.77
C VAL A 69 -5.63 1.46 10.62
N VAL A 70 -4.30 1.48 10.69
CA VAL A 70 -3.53 2.58 11.31
C VAL A 70 -3.16 3.59 10.22
N ILE A 71 -3.58 4.83 10.42
CA ILE A 71 -3.35 5.94 9.49
C ILE A 71 -3.05 7.23 10.27
N ASP A 72 -2.03 7.99 9.87
CA ASP A 72 -1.63 9.22 10.56
C ASP A 72 -0.83 10.15 9.62
N GLU A 73 -0.92 11.47 9.81
CA GLU A 73 -0.16 12.44 9.02
C GLU A 73 1.35 12.29 9.24
N LYS A 74 1.80 11.91 10.44
CA LYS A 74 3.21 11.64 10.72
C LYS A 74 3.75 10.47 9.89
N ILE A 75 2.91 9.49 9.54
CA ILE A 75 3.31 8.39 8.64
C ILE A 75 3.52 8.92 7.22
N LYS A 76 2.67 9.86 6.78
CA LYS A 76 2.83 10.54 5.50
C LYS A 76 4.10 11.40 5.49
N ASP A 77 4.42 12.07 6.59
CA ASP A 77 5.66 12.85 6.73
C ASP A 77 6.92 11.99 6.57
N LEU A 78 6.88 10.72 6.97
CA LEU A 78 8.00 9.79 6.74
C LEU A 78 8.32 9.59 5.26
N CYS A 79 7.34 9.74 4.35
CA CYS A 79 7.61 9.68 2.91
C CYS A 79 8.49 10.84 2.41
N CYS A 80 8.58 11.91 3.19
CA CYS A 80 9.36 13.11 2.89
C CYS A 80 10.76 13.09 3.53
N LEU A 81 11.06 12.11 4.39
CA LEU A 81 12.36 11.99 5.05
C LEU A 81 13.38 11.24 4.19
N ASN A 82 14.66 11.51 4.44
CA ASN A 82 15.76 10.73 3.88
C ASN A 82 15.82 9.35 4.53
N TYR A 83 16.07 8.33 3.73
CA TYR A 83 16.31 6.97 4.21
C TYR A 83 17.37 6.29 3.34
N GLU A 84 18.03 5.28 3.88
CA GLU A 84 18.96 4.44 3.15
C GLU A 84 18.26 3.71 2.01
N ARG A 85 18.72 3.99 0.79
CA ARG A 85 18.27 3.37 -0.44
C ARG A 85 19.02 2.06 -0.67
N TYR A 86 18.58 1.28 -1.64
CA TYR A 86 19.22 0.01 -2.05
C TYR A 86 20.71 0.14 -2.43
N ASN A 87 21.18 1.35 -2.74
CA ASN A 87 22.57 1.67 -3.05
C ASN A 87 23.41 2.03 -1.81
N GLY A 88 22.85 1.94 -0.60
CA GLY A 88 23.49 2.28 0.67
C GLY A 88 23.53 3.77 1.00
N ARG A 89 22.92 4.64 0.17
CA ARG A 89 22.92 6.11 0.38
C ARG A 89 21.69 6.54 1.15
N ILE A 90 21.86 7.49 2.07
CA ILE A 90 20.76 8.16 2.78
C ILE A 90 20.31 9.37 1.96
N GLU A 91 19.17 9.23 1.30
CA GLU A 91 18.62 10.26 0.40
C GLU A 91 17.07 10.20 0.36
N PRO A 92 16.38 11.21 -0.18
CA PRO A 92 14.91 11.20 -0.21
C PRO A 92 14.32 10.08 -1.10
N CYS A 93 13.02 9.81 -0.93
CA CYS A 93 12.25 8.95 -1.83
C CYS A 93 12.20 9.51 -3.25
N ASP A 94 12.16 8.65 -4.28
CA ASP A 94 11.97 9.10 -5.68
C ASP A 94 10.61 9.76 -5.90
N GLY A 95 9.66 9.52 -4.99
CA GLY A 95 8.40 10.26 -4.96
C GLY A 95 8.61 11.76 -4.80
N ILE A 96 9.59 12.14 -3.97
CA ILE A 96 9.95 13.52 -3.66
C ILE A 96 10.90 14.08 -4.72
N THR A 97 12.01 13.39 -5.02
CA THR A 97 13.02 13.89 -5.96
C THR A 97 12.47 14.04 -7.37
N ASP A 98 11.66 13.08 -7.84
CA ASP A 98 11.11 13.08 -9.19
C ASP A 98 9.67 13.65 -9.25
N LYS A 99 9.21 14.28 -8.15
CA LYS A 99 7.87 14.90 -8.01
C LYS A 99 6.75 14.00 -8.54
N ARG A 100 6.75 12.73 -8.14
CA ARG A 100 5.82 11.72 -8.71
C ARG A 100 4.38 12.03 -8.27
N LYS A 101 3.47 12.16 -9.23
CA LYS A 101 2.06 12.56 -9.02
C LYS A 101 1.21 11.60 -8.18
N GLY A 102 1.77 10.46 -7.75
CA GLY A 102 1.15 9.51 -6.83
C GLY A 102 1.70 9.59 -5.39
N CYS A 103 2.45 10.64 -5.05
CA CYS A 103 3.14 10.84 -3.78
C CYS A 103 2.97 12.31 -3.30
N PRO A 104 3.38 12.68 -2.07
CA PRO A 104 3.45 14.07 -1.66
C PRO A 104 4.16 14.97 -2.68
N PRO A 105 3.69 16.21 -2.86
CA PRO A 105 2.56 16.85 -2.18
C PRO A 105 1.19 16.52 -2.81
N TYR A 106 1.13 15.65 -3.83
CA TYR A 106 -0.08 15.41 -4.63
C TYR A 106 -1.04 14.38 -4.03
N SER A 107 -0.60 13.62 -3.03
CA SER A 107 -1.45 12.65 -2.33
C SER A 107 -2.50 13.36 -1.46
N PRO A 108 -3.69 12.75 -1.27
CA PRO A 108 -4.75 13.34 -0.46
C PRO A 108 -4.31 13.59 0.98
N LYS A 109 -5.09 14.42 1.69
CA LYS A 109 -4.95 14.57 3.14
C LYS A 109 -5.35 13.28 3.85
N VAL A 110 -4.75 13.01 5.01
CA VAL A 110 -5.10 11.82 5.81
C VAL A 110 -6.58 11.80 6.18
N ASP A 111 -7.15 12.94 6.57
CA ASP A 111 -8.58 13.05 6.90
C ASP A 111 -9.51 12.62 5.76
N ASP A 112 -9.15 12.95 4.51
CA ASP A 112 -9.96 12.56 3.35
C ASP A 112 -9.86 11.04 3.11
N THR A 113 -8.71 10.45 3.38
CA THR A 113 -8.52 9.00 3.32
C THR A 113 -9.33 8.29 4.42
N ILE A 114 -9.37 8.86 5.64
CA ILE A 114 -10.18 8.36 6.77
C ILE A 114 -11.68 8.37 6.42
N LYS A 115 -12.18 9.43 5.76
CA LYS A 115 -13.59 9.49 5.33
C LYS A 115 -13.94 8.32 4.40
N ILE A 116 -13.10 8.04 3.40
CA ILE A 116 -13.33 6.92 2.47
C ILE A 116 -13.29 5.58 3.22
N LEU A 117 -12.35 5.40 4.16
CA LEU A 117 -12.27 4.18 4.98
C LEU A 117 -13.55 3.96 5.80
N LYS A 118 -14.12 5.01 6.38
CA LYS A 118 -15.40 4.94 7.14
C LYS A 118 -16.59 4.57 6.27
N GLU A 119 -16.55 4.85 4.98
CA GLU A 119 -17.61 4.50 4.03
C GLU A 119 -17.46 3.09 3.44
N SER A 120 -16.28 2.47 3.61
CA SER A 120 -15.91 1.19 3.02
C SER A 120 -16.39 0.02 3.87
N THR A 121 -16.81 -1.07 3.23
CA THR A 121 -17.16 -2.33 3.90
C THR A 121 -15.92 -3.16 4.18
N VAL A 122 -15.05 -3.32 3.17
CA VAL A 122 -13.79 -4.07 3.28
C VAL A 122 -12.64 -3.33 2.62
N PHE A 123 -11.44 -3.56 3.13
CA PHE A 123 -10.20 -3.18 2.46
C PHE A 123 -9.48 -4.44 1.96
N LEU A 124 -9.51 -4.65 0.66
CA LEU A 124 -8.85 -5.77 0.00
C LEU A 124 -7.36 -5.46 -0.17
N ILE A 125 -6.50 -6.34 0.35
CA ILE A 125 -5.05 -6.18 0.34
C ILE A 125 -4.42 -7.26 -0.55
N LEU A 126 -3.59 -6.81 -1.49
CA LEU A 126 -2.79 -7.65 -2.39
C LEU A 126 -1.32 -7.51 -2.03
N GLN A 127 -0.65 -8.63 -1.81
CA GLN A 127 0.76 -8.64 -1.40
C GLN A 127 1.55 -9.56 -2.31
N PHE A 128 2.64 -9.05 -2.87
CA PHE A 128 3.54 -9.79 -3.75
C PHE A 128 4.92 -9.93 -3.11
N GLU A 129 5.47 -11.14 -3.19
CA GLU A 129 6.77 -11.48 -2.60
C GLU A 129 7.90 -11.07 -3.54
N LYS A 130 9.07 -10.69 -2.97
CA LYS A 130 10.34 -10.55 -3.72
C LYS A 130 10.27 -9.58 -4.89
N ILE A 131 9.52 -8.49 -4.75
CA ILE A 131 9.54 -7.41 -5.73
C ILE A 131 10.51 -6.34 -5.25
N THR A 132 11.76 -6.50 -5.66
CA THR A 132 12.83 -5.51 -5.44
C THR A 132 13.05 -4.63 -6.66
N ASP A 133 12.59 -5.06 -7.83
CA ASP A 133 12.76 -4.32 -9.09
C ASP A 133 11.62 -3.31 -9.32
N THR A 134 12.03 -2.06 -9.47
CA THR A 134 11.18 -0.92 -9.83
C THR A 134 10.32 -1.14 -11.10
N ILE A 135 10.79 -1.95 -12.06
CA ILE A 135 10.07 -2.29 -13.29
C ILE A 135 8.79 -3.06 -12.97
N VAL A 136 8.84 -3.95 -11.97
CA VAL A 136 7.72 -4.83 -11.63
C VAL A 136 6.55 -4.04 -11.03
N GLN A 137 6.84 -2.92 -10.36
CA GLN A 137 5.82 -2.04 -9.79
C GLN A 137 4.87 -1.48 -10.86
N LYS A 138 5.36 -1.16 -12.07
CA LYS A 138 4.50 -0.76 -13.20
C LYS A 138 3.51 -1.86 -13.60
N TYR A 139 3.94 -3.12 -13.56
CA TYR A 139 3.05 -4.25 -13.86
C TYR A 139 1.99 -4.43 -12.78
N ILE A 140 2.33 -4.19 -11.52
CA ILE A 140 1.38 -4.22 -10.41
C ILE A 140 0.33 -3.12 -10.56
N HIS A 141 0.72 -1.88 -10.89
CA HIS A 141 -0.24 -0.81 -11.19
C HIS A 141 -1.21 -1.23 -12.31
N ASN A 142 -0.70 -1.76 -13.41
CA ASN A 142 -1.55 -2.25 -14.50
C ASN A 142 -2.46 -3.41 -14.07
N LEU A 143 -1.96 -4.33 -13.24
CA LEU A 143 -2.78 -5.40 -12.67
C LEU A 143 -3.88 -4.83 -11.78
N THR A 144 -3.57 -3.90 -10.88
CA THR A 144 -4.58 -3.28 -9.99
C THR A 144 -5.69 -2.56 -10.76
N VAL A 145 -5.36 -1.90 -11.88
CA VAL A 145 -6.37 -1.27 -12.76
C VAL A 145 -7.30 -2.32 -13.38
N LYS A 146 -6.75 -3.46 -13.81
CA LYS A 146 -7.54 -4.56 -14.35
C LYS A 146 -8.42 -5.19 -13.27
N ILE A 147 -7.87 -5.41 -12.08
CA ILE A 147 -8.61 -5.93 -10.92
C ILE A 147 -9.75 -4.97 -10.58
N GLU A 148 -9.48 -3.67 -10.44
CA GLU A 148 -10.49 -2.65 -10.18
C GLU A 148 -11.62 -2.72 -11.21
N LYS A 149 -11.29 -2.74 -12.51
CA LYS A 149 -12.28 -2.86 -13.58
C LYS A 149 -13.14 -4.12 -13.48
N GLU A 150 -12.54 -5.25 -13.08
CA GLU A 150 -13.29 -6.50 -12.87
C GLU A 150 -14.17 -6.42 -11.63
N LEU A 151 -13.67 -5.88 -10.51
CA LEU A 151 -14.42 -5.74 -9.26
C LEU A 151 -15.58 -4.76 -9.40
N THR A 152 -15.43 -3.67 -10.15
CA THR A 152 -16.51 -2.69 -10.42
C THR A 152 -17.73 -3.31 -11.11
N LYS A 153 -17.61 -4.50 -11.70
CA LYS A 153 -18.77 -5.21 -12.28
C LYS A 153 -19.74 -5.72 -11.21
N LYS A 154 -19.30 -5.86 -9.95
CA LYS A 154 -20.09 -6.44 -8.85
C LYS A 154 -20.08 -5.60 -7.57
N PHE A 155 -19.04 -4.81 -7.35
CA PHE A 155 -18.81 -4.05 -6.12
C PHE A 155 -18.63 -2.57 -6.43
N ASN A 156 -18.90 -1.70 -5.46
CA ASN A 156 -18.52 -0.31 -5.59
C ASN A 156 -17.07 -0.13 -5.13
N VAL A 157 -16.15 0.13 -6.06
CA VAL A 157 -14.75 0.41 -5.73
C VAL A 157 -14.61 1.89 -5.38
N LEU A 158 -14.35 2.17 -4.11
CA LEU A 158 -14.27 3.54 -3.59
C LEU A 158 -12.90 4.18 -3.85
N ASN A 159 -11.82 3.42 -3.68
CA ASN A 159 -10.47 3.88 -4.02
C ASN A 159 -9.49 2.70 -4.17
N THR A 160 -8.40 2.95 -4.90
CA THR A 160 -7.32 1.97 -5.13
C THR A 160 -5.96 2.61 -4.86
N TYR A 161 -5.10 1.87 -4.15
CA TYR A 161 -3.76 2.29 -3.74
C TYR A 161 -2.71 1.26 -4.17
N CYS A 162 -1.46 1.72 -4.31
CA CYS A 162 -0.28 0.87 -4.50
C CYS A 162 0.78 1.20 -3.44
N CYS A 163 1.87 0.46 -3.37
CA CYS A 163 2.99 0.76 -2.48
C CYS A 163 4.00 1.67 -3.17
N GLY A 164 4.80 2.39 -2.39
CA GLY A 164 6.01 3.06 -2.86
C GLY A 164 5.78 4.20 -3.86
N PRO A 165 6.85 4.85 -4.34
CA PRO A 165 6.72 5.95 -5.28
C PRO A 165 6.08 5.48 -6.59
N CYS A 166 5.17 6.27 -7.17
CA CYS A 166 4.48 5.89 -8.40
C CYS A 166 5.45 5.74 -9.60
N ARG A 167 5.61 4.53 -10.13
CA ARG A 167 6.52 4.21 -11.26
C ARG A 167 5.83 4.03 -12.61
N VAL A 168 4.62 4.55 -12.78
CA VAL A 168 3.92 4.50 -14.07
C VAL A 168 4.78 5.12 -15.18
N CYS A 169 5.39 6.27 -14.90
CA CYS A 169 6.42 6.88 -15.73
C CYS A 169 7.81 6.42 -15.25
N ALA A 170 8.57 5.72 -16.11
CA ALA A 170 9.92 5.25 -15.79
C ALA A 170 10.85 6.43 -15.45
N GLU A 171 10.96 7.38 -16.37
CA GLU A 171 11.81 8.60 -16.28
C GLU A 171 11.27 9.67 -15.31
N GLY A 172 10.28 9.36 -14.47
CA GLY A 172 9.66 10.33 -13.57
C GLY A 172 8.53 11.14 -14.19
N CYS A 173 8.01 12.10 -13.41
CA CYS A 173 6.90 12.96 -13.84
C CYS A 173 7.42 14.21 -14.56
N THR A 174 6.64 14.71 -15.52
CA THR A 174 6.89 16.02 -16.12
C THR A 174 6.55 17.13 -15.12
N THR A 175 6.94 18.37 -15.44
CA THR A 175 6.63 19.55 -14.62
C THR A 175 5.16 19.96 -14.69
N ASP A 176 4.38 19.36 -15.59
CA ASP A 176 2.96 19.63 -15.76
C ASP A 176 2.20 19.38 -14.45
N GLU A 177 1.12 20.13 -14.22
CA GLU A 177 0.31 19.98 -13.01
C GLU A 177 -0.39 18.62 -12.97
N GLU A 178 -0.93 18.19 -14.12
CA GLU A 178 -1.68 16.95 -14.25
C GLU A 178 -0.80 15.71 -14.48
N CYS A 179 -1.34 14.55 -14.13
CA CYS A 179 -0.68 13.28 -14.43
C CYS A 179 -0.90 12.90 -15.90
N ARG A 180 0.16 12.56 -16.64
CA ARG A 180 0.07 12.04 -18.02
C ARG A 180 -0.76 10.75 -18.16
N PHE A 181 -0.90 10.00 -17.06
CA PHE A 181 -1.59 8.70 -17.04
C PHE A 181 -2.58 8.61 -15.87
N PRO A 182 -3.59 9.47 -15.83
CA PRO A 182 -4.45 9.63 -14.65
C PRO A 182 -5.23 8.34 -14.34
N ASN A 183 -5.63 7.58 -15.36
CA ASN A 183 -6.45 6.37 -15.22
C ASN A 183 -5.70 5.19 -14.57
N ILE A 184 -4.36 5.15 -14.66
CA ILE A 184 -3.53 4.08 -14.08
C ILE A 184 -2.67 4.57 -12.91
N ARG A 185 -2.69 5.87 -12.63
CA ARG A 185 -2.09 6.45 -11.43
C ARG A 185 -2.78 5.89 -10.20
N ARG A 186 -1.99 5.43 -9.23
CA ARG A 186 -2.46 5.09 -7.89
C ARG A 186 -1.59 5.82 -6.89
N PHE A 187 -2.20 6.34 -5.84
CA PHE A 187 -1.46 6.94 -4.74
C PHE A 187 -0.76 5.85 -3.94
N ALA A 188 0.42 6.16 -3.40
CA ALA A 188 1.11 5.24 -2.50
C ALA A 188 0.32 5.13 -1.18
N LEU A 189 0.24 3.95 -0.58
CA LEU A 189 -0.39 3.77 0.73
C LEU A 189 0.25 4.70 1.77
N GLU A 190 1.57 4.67 1.89
CA GLU A 190 2.32 5.50 2.84
C GLU A 190 2.12 6.99 2.56
N SER A 191 1.95 7.36 1.28
CA SER A 191 1.68 8.75 0.86
C SER A 191 0.32 9.27 1.32
N CYS A 192 -0.60 8.36 1.65
CA CYS A 192 -1.91 8.68 2.20
C CYS A 192 -1.96 8.48 3.73
N GLY A 193 -0.81 8.24 4.38
CA GLY A 193 -0.68 8.08 5.83
C GLY A 193 -0.83 6.65 6.33
N PHE A 194 -0.98 5.65 5.45
CA PHE A 194 -1.19 4.28 5.88
C PHE A 194 0.08 3.65 6.47
N TRP A 195 -0.03 3.04 7.65
CA TRP A 195 1.03 2.17 8.17
C TRP A 195 0.97 0.80 7.51
N VAL A 196 1.66 0.66 6.38
CA VAL A 196 1.62 -0.54 5.51
C VAL A 196 1.88 -1.84 6.26
N ASN A 197 2.79 -1.84 7.24
CA ASN A 197 3.07 -3.01 8.07
C ASN A 197 1.84 -3.53 8.81
N LYS A 198 1.07 -2.65 9.48
CA LYS A 198 -0.10 -3.06 10.26
C LYS A 198 -1.23 -3.52 9.36
N ILE A 199 -1.41 -2.88 8.20
CA ILE A 199 -2.37 -3.35 7.18
C ILE A 199 -2.01 -4.76 6.71
N CYS A 200 -0.73 -4.99 6.45
CA CYS A 200 -0.22 -6.28 6.02
C CYS A 200 -0.40 -7.37 7.09
N GLU A 201 -0.12 -7.06 8.35
CA GLU A 201 -0.39 -7.93 9.50
C GLU A 201 -1.88 -8.27 9.59
N LYS A 202 -2.76 -7.26 9.60
CA LYS A 202 -4.22 -7.45 9.68
C LYS A 202 -4.80 -8.23 8.50
N ALA A 203 -4.23 -8.07 7.30
CA ALA A 203 -4.66 -8.82 6.13
C ALA A 203 -4.37 -10.33 6.28
N ALA A 204 -3.35 -10.70 7.07
CA ALA A 204 -3.03 -12.11 7.32
C ALA A 204 -4.16 -12.81 8.09
N ASP A 205 -4.83 -12.10 9.01
CA ASP A 205 -5.93 -12.62 9.84
C ASP A 205 -7.14 -13.07 9.01
N ASN A 206 -7.34 -12.48 7.82
CA ASN A 206 -8.45 -12.80 6.92
C ASN A 206 -7.95 -13.11 5.50
N THR A 207 -6.97 -14.01 5.40
CA THR A 207 -6.40 -14.46 4.12
C THR A 207 -7.41 -15.32 3.35
N ILE A 208 -7.62 -15.00 2.07
CA ILE A 208 -8.48 -15.78 1.16
C ILE A 208 -7.69 -16.52 0.08
N TYR A 209 -6.41 -16.17 -0.11
CA TYR A 209 -5.48 -16.83 -1.02
C TYR A 209 -4.03 -16.55 -0.60
N GLY A 210 -3.14 -17.55 -0.79
CA GLY A 210 -1.72 -17.47 -0.44
C GLY A 210 -1.42 -17.95 0.99
N ASP A 211 -0.15 -17.84 1.40
CA ASP A 211 0.32 -18.33 2.70
C ASP A 211 0.03 -17.33 3.83
N ASN A 212 -0.71 -17.78 4.85
CA ASN A 212 -1.03 -16.99 6.04
C ASN A 212 0.13 -16.89 7.03
N ASN A 213 1.09 -17.82 7.00
CA ASN A 213 2.30 -17.77 7.84
C ASN A 213 3.32 -16.75 7.33
N TRP A 214 3.02 -16.11 6.22
CA TRP A 214 3.89 -15.12 5.62
C TRP A 214 4.02 -13.88 6.52
N LYS A 215 5.16 -13.80 7.22
CA LYS A 215 5.52 -12.66 8.06
C LYS A 215 5.91 -11.46 7.20
N ILE A 216 5.31 -10.31 7.47
CA ILE A 216 5.69 -9.05 6.82
C ILE A 216 6.60 -8.28 7.74
N GLU A 217 7.78 -7.98 7.26
CA GLU A 217 8.74 -7.15 7.96
C GLU A 217 9.19 -6.06 6.99
N TRP A 218 8.46 -4.95 6.90
CA TRP A 218 9.02 -3.76 6.26
C TRP A 218 9.79 -2.96 7.28
N VAL A 219 11.01 -2.60 6.92
CA VAL A 219 11.74 -1.54 7.59
C VAL A 219 12.37 -0.70 6.48
N LYS A 220 11.82 0.51 6.25
CA LYS A 220 12.62 1.56 5.59
C LYS A 220 13.79 1.81 6.52
N ASN A 221 15.01 1.57 6.06
CA ASN A 221 16.17 1.83 6.88
C ASN A 221 16.45 3.33 6.83
N TYR A 222 16.15 4.06 7.90
CA TYR A 222 16.44 5.49 7.99
C TYR A 222 17.89 5.75 8.46
N GLY A 223 18.78 4.77 8.27
CA GLY A 223 20.17 4.81 8.74
C GLY A 223 20.33 4.52 10.23
N LEU A 224 19.31 3.90 10.86
CA LEU A 224 19.34 3.58 12.28
C LEU A 224 19.98 2.21 12.50
N PRO A 225 20.88 2.02 13.48
CA PRO A 225 21.54 0.73 13.73
C PRO A 225 20.58 -0.44 14.03
N THR A 226 19.37 -0.12 14.49
CA THR A 226 18.31 -1.10 14.80
C THR A 226 17.45 -1.47 13.60
N GLN A 227 17.61 -0.78 12.47
CA GLN A 227 16.83 -0.99 11.26
C GLN A 227 17.66 -1.76 10.24
N ASN A 228 17.38 -3.05 10.10
CA ASN A 228 17.88 -3.85 8.98
C ASN A 228 16.73 -4.03 7.98
N PRO A 229 16.85 -3.52 6.74
CA PRO A 229 15.80 -3.69 5.75
C PRO A 229 15.70 -5.18 5.40
N LYS A 230 14.52 -5.75 5.60
CA LYS A 230 14.19 -7.12 5.21
C LYS A 230 13.46 -7.13 3.86
N GLU A 231 13.26 -8.32 3.30
CA GLU A 231 12.74 -8.55 1.95
C GLU A 231 11.55 -7.64 1.59
N PHE A 232 11.69 -6.91 0.49
CA PHE A 232 10.69 -5.97 0.01
C PHE A 232 9.51 -6.71 -0.61
N LYS A 233 8.32 -6.20 -0.29
CA LYS A 233 7.07 -6.68 -0.87
C LYS A 233 6.48 -5.56 -1.73
N SER A 234 5.60 -5.91 -2.64
CA SER A 234 4.68 -4.90 -3.18
C SER A 234 3.33 -5.08 -2.52
N VAL A 235 2.73 -3.99 -2.09
CA VAL A 235 1.41 -3.99 -1.43
C VAL A 235 0.48 -3.08 -2.21
N SER A 236 -0.69 -3.57 -2.56
CA SER A 236 -1.76 -2.77 -3.13
C SER A 236 -3.02 -2.95 -2.31
N GLY A 237 -3.86 -1.91 -2.28
CA GLY A 237 -5.09 -1.89 -1.52
C GLY A 237 -6.26 -1.44 -2.38
N ILE A 238 -7.42 -2.07 -2.23
CA ILE A 238 -8.66 -1.68 -2.92
C ILE A 238 -9.78 -1.60 -1.89
N LEU A 239 -10.39 -0.43 -1.75
CA LEU A 239 -11.53 -0.21 -0.86
C LEU A 239 -12.82 -0.54 -1.59
N LEU A 240 -13.61 -1.45 -1.01
CA LEU A 240 -14.86 -1.95 -1.59
C LEU A 240 -16.03 -1.63 -0.66
N LYS A 241 -17.17 -1.35 -1.27
CA LYS A 241 -18.47 -1.23 -0.63
C LYS A 241 -19.48 -2.15 -1.30
#